data_AF-A0A946U585-F1
#
_entry.id   AF-A0A946U585-F1
#
_cell.length_a   1.000
_cell.length_b   1.000
_cell.length_c   1.000
_cell.angle_alpha   90.00
_cell.angle_beta   90.00
_cell.angle_gamma   90.00
#
_symmetry.space_group_name_H-M   'P 1'
#
loop_
_entity.id
_entity.type
_entity.pdbx_description
1 polymer ?
#
loop_
_entity_poly.entity_id
_entity_poly.type
_entity_poly.pdbx_seq_one_letter_code
_entity_poly.pdbx_strand_id
1 'polypeptide(L)'
;MRLSAIKLAGFKSFVDPTTFRAPSNLTGIVGPNGCGKSNVIDAVRWVMGEGSAKVLRGESMADVIFSGSSTRKPVGTASVELLFDNSEGRVGGQYAGYSEISVKRQVSRDGVSLYYLNGTRCRRKDVRDLFLGTGLGSRSYSIIEQGMISEVVEAKPEEIRGHLEEAAGISKYKERRRETERRIQHTRDNLDRLSDLREEVGKHLNRLKRQASAANRYRKLKQEKR
;
A
#
# COMPACT_ATOMS: atom_id res chain seq x y z
N MET A 1 -0.89 -10.88 17.14
CA MET A 1 -0.47 -9.49 16.84
C MET A 1 -1.35 -8.55 17.66
N ARG A 2 -0.77 -7.88 18.65
CA ARG A 2 -1.47 -6.97 19.56
C ARG A 2 -0.71 -5.65 19.61
N LEU A 3 -1.41 -4.52 19.52
CA LEU A 3 -0.79 -3.20 19.63
C LEU A 3 -0.24 -3.00 21.05
N SER A 4 1.07 -2.81 21.21
CA SER A 4 1.74 -2.61 22.50
C SER A 4 1.99 -1.13 22.77
N ALA A 5 2.30 -0.34 21.74
CA ALA A 5 2.54 1.09 21.87
C ALA A 5 2.34 1.87 20.56
N ILE A 6 2.04 3.16 20.71
CA ILE A 6 1.93 4.15 19.64
C ILE A 6 2.90 5.28 20.00
N LYS A 7 3.90 5.52 19.14
CA LYS A 7 4.80 6.67 19.25
C LYS A 7 4.42 7.70 18.19
N LEU A 8 4.29 8.96 18.59
CA LEU A 8 3.83 10.07 17.76
C LEU A 8 4.84 11.22 17.90
N ALA A 9 5.17 11.89 16.81
CA ALA A 9 5.92 13.14 16.86
C ALA A 9 5.54 14.01 15.66
N GLY A 10 5.28 15.30 15.91
CA GLY A 10 4.83 16.25 14.88
C GLY A 10 3.51 15.91 14.20
N PHE A 11 2.71 14.98 14.76
CA PHE A 11 1.49 14.47 14.14
C PHE A 11 0.26 15.20 14.70
N LYS A 12 -0.39 16.03 13.88
CA LYS A 12 -1.56 16.84 14.26
C LYS A 12 -1.33 17.55 15.60
N SER A 13 -2.14 17.26 16.62
CA SER A 13 -2.03 17.84 17.96
C SER A 13 -0.82 17.38 18.77
N PHE A 14 -0.11 16.32 18.33
CA PHE A 14 1.05 15.74 19.03
C PHE A 14 2.35 16.31 18.47
N VAL A 15 2.72 17.50 18.94
CA VAL A 15 3.94 18.21 18.50
C VAL A 15 5.18 17.50 19.00
N ASP A 16 5.26 17.29 20.32
CA ASP A 16 6.40 16.64 20.97
C ASP A 16 6.32 15.11 20.86
N PRO A 17 7.47 14.42 20.85
CA PRO A 17 7.52 12.98 20.93
C PRO A 17 6.70 12.45 22.11
N THR A 18 5.60 11.75 21.79
CA THR A 18 4.65 11.21 22.76
C THR A 18 4.52 9.71 22.53
N THR A 19 4.60 8.92 23.61
CA THR A 19 4.42 7.46 23.53
C THR A 19 3.22 7.05 24.37
N PHE A 20 2.20 6.50 23.71
CA PHE A 20 1.09 5.82 24.36
C PHE A 20 1.39 4.34 24.44
N ARG A 21 1.32 3.77 25.65
CA ARG A 21 1.44 2.33 25.86
C ARG A 21 0.04 1.72 26.02
N ALA A 22 -0.18 0.58 25.41
CA ALA A 22 -1.39 -0.23 25.54
C ALA A 22 -1.03 -1.53 26.29
N PRO A 23 -1.00 -1.51 27.64
CA PRO A 23 -0.49 -2.63 28.43
C PRO A 23 -1.45 -3.82 28.50
N SER A 24 -2.72 -3.62 28.14
CA SER A 24 -3.77 -4.63 28.27
C SER A 24 -4.66 -4.68 27.02
N ASN A 25 -5.52 -5.69 26.96
CA ASN A 25 -6.49 -5.87 25.88
C ASN A 25 -7.58 -4.77 25.88
N LEU A 26 -7.78 -4.07 27.01
CA LEU A 26 -8.73 -2.98 27.16
C LEU A 26 -8.00 -1.72 27.65
N THR A 27 -7.80 -0.78 26.75
CA THR A 27 -7.16 0.51 27.07
C THR A 27 -8.12 1.65 26.73
N GLY A 28 -8.41 2.51 27.71
CA GLY A 28 -9.24 3.69 27.54
C GLY A 28 -8.40 4.94 27.29
N ILE A 29 -8.76 5.74 26.29
CA ILE A 29 -8.19 7.08 26.04
C ILE A 29 -9.26 8.12 26.34
N VAL A 30 -9.08 8.86 27.43
CA VAL A 30 -10.03 9.88 27.92
C VAL A 30 -9.41 11.26 27.94
N GLY A 31 -10.25 12.29 27.94
CA GLY A 31 -9.83 13.69 27.94
C GLY A 31 -10.96 14.62 27.46
N PRO A 32 -10.80 15.94 27.60
CA PRO A 32 -11.79 16.92 27.17
C PRO A 32 -11.93 17.00 25.63
N ASN A 33 -12.97 17.67 25.14
CA ASN A 33 -13.13 17.90 23.70
C ASN A 33 -11.99 18.77 23.16
N GLY A 34 -11.52 18.46 21.95
CA GLY A 34 -10.41 19.18 21.32
C GLY A 34 -9.00 18.77 21.77
N CYS A 35 -8.83 17.89 22.77
CA CYS A 35 -7.49 17.49 23.25
C CYS A 35 -6.75 16.49 22.35
N GLY A 36 -7.29 16.17 21.17
CA GLY A 36 -6.63 15.29 20.20
C GLY A 36 -6.89 13.79 20.37
N LYS A 37 -7.87 13.35 21.18
CA LYS A 37 -8.20 11.92 21.37
C LYS A 37 -8.40 11.17 20.05
N SER A 38 -9.24 11.71 19.17
CA SER A 38 -9.54 11.12 17.87
C SER A 38 -8.32 11.11 16.93
N ASN A 39 -7.33 11.99 17.14
CA ASN A 39 -6.09 11.99 16.35
C ASN A 39 -5.23 10.76 16.62
N VAL A 40 -5.43 10.05 17.74
CA VAL A 40 -4.75 8.77 18.00
C VAL A 40 -5.26 7.70 17.03
N ILE A 41 -6.56 7.65 16.76
CA ILE A 41 -7.14 6.70 15.79
C ILE A 41 -6.67 7.04 14.38
N ASP A 42 -6.65 8.34 14.02
CA ASP A 42 -6.12 8.77 12.73
C ASP A 42 -4.67 8.35 12.54
N ALA A 43 -3.85 8.44 13.59
CA ALA A 43 -2.45 8.04 13.55
C ALA A 43 -2.30 6.54 13.25
N VAL A 44 -3.11 5.70 13.90
CA VAL A 44 -3.13 4.25 13.65
C VAL A 44 -3.51 3.96 12.20
N ARG A 45 -4.62 4.53 11.71
CA ARG A 45 -5.07 4.34 10.32
C ARG A 45 -4.05 4.82 9.29
N TRP A 46 -3.43 5.97 9.56
CA TRP A 46 -2.42 6.57 8.71
C TRP A 46 -1.20 5.64 8.55
N VAL A 47 -0.69 5.06 9.64
CA VAL A 47 0.44 4.11 9.57
C VAL A 47 0.04 2.81 8.88
N MET A 48 -1.18 2.32 9.11
CA MET A 48 -1.70 1.09 8.46
C MET A 48 -1.94 1.24 6.95
N GLY A 49 -1.65 2.42 6.39
CA GLY A 49 -1.59 2.63 4.95
C GLY A 49 -2.80 3.35 4.36
N GLU A 50 -3.60 4.04 5.19
CA GLU A 50 -4.64 4.95 4.70
C GLU A 50 -4.02 6.07 3.86
N GLY A 51 -4.54 6.23 2.65
CA GLY A 51 -4.03 7.16 1.64
C GLY A 51 -4.91 8.39 1.46
N SER A 52 -6.13 8.38 1.98
CA SER A 52 -7.09 9.46 1.86
C SER A 52 -6.89 10.49 2.98
N ALA A 53 -6.55 11.72 2.62
CA ALA A 53 -6.50 12.84 3.56
C ALA A 53 -7.88 13.10 4.21
N LYS A 54 -8.97 12.96 3.43
CA LYS A 54 -10.34 13.16 3.90
C LYS A 54 -10.71 12.21 5.04
N VAL A 55 -10.31 10.93 4.94
CA VAL A 55 -10.53 9.93 6.01
C VAL A 55 -9.75 10.34 7.27
N LEU A 56 -8.57 10.91 7.08
CA LEU A 56 -7.75 11.46 8.16
C LEU A 56 -8.18 12.87 8.55
N ARG A 57 -9.39 13.35 8.18
CA ARG A 57 -9.91 14.66 8.57
C ARG A 57 -8.96 15.81 8.20
N GLY A 58 -8.36 15.73 7.01
CA GLY A 58 -7.52 16.76 6.39
C GLY A 58 -7.84 16.91 4.91
N GLU A 59 -7.37 17.99 4.30
CA GLU A 59 -7.51 18.29 2.88
C GLU A 59 -6.36 17.69 2.07
N SER A 60 -5.15 17.74 2.64
CA SER A 60 -3.92 17.22 2.06
C SER A 60 -3.25 16.20 2.98
N MET A 61 -2.40 15.34 2.42
CA MET A 61 -1.59 14.41 3.23
C MET A 61 -0.56 15.14 4.10
N ALA A 62 -0.21 16.39 3.76
CA ALA A 62 0.67 17.22 4.59
C ALA A 62 -0.05 17.76 5.84
N ASP A 63 -1.39 17.74 5.89
CA ASP A 63 -2.17 18.27 7.02
C ASP A 63 -2.09 17.38 8.26
N VAL A 64 -1.52 16.18 8.13
CA VAL A 64 -1.16 15.36 9.28
C VAL A 64 0.05 15.93 10.03
N ILE A 65 0.81 16.85 9.43
CA ILE A 65 1.94 17.54 10.04
C ILE A 65 1.42 18.72 10.86
N PHE A 66 1.89 18.84 12.10
CA PHE A 66 1.55 19.97 12.94
C PHE A 66 1.88 21.31 12.26
N SER A 67 0.84 22.11 12.05
CA SER A 67 0.87 23.38 11.31
C SER A 67 1.18 24.61 12.18
N GLY A 68 1.44 24.41 13.47
CA GLY A 68 1.69 25.50 14.42
C GLY A 68 0.45 25.86 15.23
N SER A 69 0.67 26.69 16.25
CA SER A 69 -0.35 27.28 17.10
C SER A 69 0.12 28.66 17.56
N SER A 70 -0.70 29.39 18.30
CA SER A 70 -0.31 30.70 18.87
C SER A 70 0.96 30.63 19.72
N THR A 71 1.23 29.50 20.37
CA THR A 71 2.37 29.32 21.28
C THR A 71 3.50 28.46 20.71
N ARG A 72 3.31 27.81 19.55
CA ARG A 72 4.29 26.87 18.98
C ARG A 72 4.42 27.00 17.47
N LYS A 73 5.67 26.98 17.00
CA LYS A 73 6.00 27.00 15.57
C LYS A 73 5.58 25.70 14.87
N PRO A 74 5.25 25.77 13.56
CA PRO A 74 5.04 24.57 12.75
C PRO A 74 6.29 23.69 12.72
N VAL A 75 6.09 22.38 12.53
CA VAL A 75 7.17 21.42 12.30
C VAL A 75 7.22 21.01 10.82
N GLY A 76 8.38 20.52 10.38
CA GLY A 76 8.60 20.10 8.99
C GLY A 76 8.23 18.64 8.68
N THR A 77 8.07 17.82 9.72
CA THR A 77 7.79 16.38 9.57
C THR A 77 6.80 15.89 10.61
N ALA A 78 6.04 14.85 10.25
CA ALA A 78 5.28 14.03 11.18
C ALA A 78 5.76 12.59 11.09
N SER A 79 5.83 11.91 12.23
CA SER A 79 6.09 10.47 12.27
C SER A 79 5.21 9.79 13.30
N VAL A 80 4.77 8.59 12.94
CA VAL A 80 4.02 7.70 13.82
C VAL A 80 4.62 6.30 13.68
N GLU A 81 4.91 5.67 14.81
CA GLU A 81 5.37 4.29 14.89
C GLU A 81 4.39 3.48 15.77
N LEU A 82 3.88 2.40 15.22
CA LEU A 82 3.08 1.41 15.93
C LEU A 82 3.99 0.22 16.28
N LEU A 83 3.96 -0.18 17.54
CA LEU A 83 4.64 -1.37 18.04
C LEU A 83 3.60 -2.46 18.28
N PHE A 84 3.88 -3.65 17.77
CA PHE A 84 3.01 -4.80 17.89
C PHE A 84 3.75 -5.98 18.53
N ASP A 85 3.14 -6.54 19.56
CA ASP A 85 3.50 -7.82 20.13
C ASP A 85 3.01 -8.94 19.20
N ASN A 86 3.95 -9.75 18.73
CA ASN A 86 3.74 -10.90 17.85
C ASN A 86 4.18 -12.23 18.49
N SER A 87 4.23 -12.30 19.82
CA SER A 87 4.54 -13.54 20.57
C SER A 87 3.70 -14.75 20.17
N GLU A 88 2.43 -14.55 19.77
CA GLU A 88 1.54 -15.62 19.28
C GLU A 88 1.82 -16.08 17.83
N GLY A 89 2.78 -15.48 17.12
CA GLY A 89 3.19 -15.92 15.77
C GLY A 89 2.11 -15.77 14.69
N ARG A 90 1.08 -14.95 14.90
CA ARG A 90 -0.03 -14.78 13.93
C ARG A 90 0.40 -14.12 12.63
N VAL A 91 1.49 -13.35 12.63
CA VAL A 91 2.05 -12.78 11.41
C VAL A 91 2.87 -13.84 10.69
N GLY A 92 2.49 -14.14 9.44
CA GLY A 92 3.23 -15.09 8.60
C GLY A 92 4.37 -14.46 7.80
N GLY A 93 5.12 -15.30 7.07
CA GLY A 93 6.17 -14.86 6.13
C GLY A 93 7.46 -14.43 6.83
N GLN A 94 8.18 -13.47 6.23
CA GLN A 94 9.51 -13.05 6.70
C GLN A 94 9.54 -12.45 8.11
N TYR A 95 8.37 -12.05 8.63
CA TYR A 95 8.25 -11.41 9.94
C TYR A 95 7.77 -12.37 11.04
N ALA A 96 7.50 -13.63 10.70
CA ALA A 96 7.00 -14.63 11.65
C ALA A 96 7.98 -14.92 12.80
N GLY A 97 9.29 -14.80 12.55
CA GLY A 97 10.34 -15.02 13.55
C GLY A 97 10.54 -13.87 14.54
N TYR A 98 9.86 -12.73 14.37
CA TYR A 98 9.99 -11.59 15.28
C TYR A 98 8.90 -11.61 16.34
N SER A 99 9.31 -11.50 17.61
CA SER A 99 8.41 -11.35 18.75
C SER A 99 7.77 -9.96 18.82
N GLU A 100 8.42 -8.95 18.23
CA GLU A 100 7.89 -7.59 18.13
C GLU A 100 8.03 -7.09 16.69
N ILE A 101 6.99 -6.41 16.20
CA ILE A 101 6.95 -5.80 14.88
C ILE A 101 6.68 -4.32 15.04
N SER A 102 7.58 -3.47 14.53
CA SER A 102 7.39 -2.03 14.42
C SER A 102 6.99 -1.64 13.00
N VAL A 103 5.95 -0.82 12.90
CA VAL A 103 5.50 -0.22 11.64
C VAL A 103 5.55 1.28 11.81
N LYS A 104 6.39 1.97 11.04
CA LYS A 104 6.53 3.42 11.10
C LYS A 104 6.21 4.05 9.77
N ARG A 105 5.46 5.15 9.82
CA ARG A 105 5.25 6.06 8.69
C ARG A 105 5.77 7.44 9.06
N GLN A 106 6.47 8.08 8.14
CA GLN A 106 6.94 9.45 8.26
C GLN A 106 6.55 10.23 7.01
N VAL A 107 6.21 11.50 7.17
CA VAL A 107 5.97 12.42 6.05
C VAL A 107 6.63 13.76 6.31
N SER A 108 7.16 14.35 5.26
CA SER A 108 7.68 15.72 5.21
C SER A 108 6.75 16.63 4.41
N ARG A 109 6.90 17.96 4.58
CA ARG A 109 6.07 18.96 3.89
C ARG A 109 6.17 18.95 2.37
N ASP A 110 7.26 18.40 1.84
CA ASP A 110 7.45 18.13 0.40
C ASP A 110 6.57 16.98 -0.13
N GLY A 111 5.76 16.34 0.72
CA GLY A 111 4.86 15.25 0.36
C GLY A 111 5.52 13.88 0.32
N VAL A 112 6.82 13.78 0.65
CA VAL A 112 7.53 12.50 0.66
C VAL A 112 7.09 11.67 1.86
N SER A 113 6.42 10.55 1.60
CA SER A 113 6.02 9.60 2.63
C SER A 113 6.93 8.37 2.65
N LEU A 114 7.57 8.14 3.78
CA LEU A 114 8.49 7.03 4.03
C LEU A 114 7.84 6.02 4.97
N TYR A 115 7.99 4.74 4.65
CA TYR A 115 7.51 3.62 5.45
C TYR A 115 8.70 2.80 5.93
N TYR A 116 8.59 2.28 7.15
CA TYR A 116 9.58 1.42 7.75
C TYR A 116 8.90 0.24 8.45
N LEU A 117 9.51 -0.94 8.32
CA LEU A 117 9.17 -2.14 9.05
C LEU A 117 10.41 -2.57 9.83
N ASN A 118 10.30 -2.66 11.16
CA ASN A 118 11.42 -2.94 12.07
C ASN A 118 12.64 -2.04 11.78
N GLY A 119 12.40 -0.75 11.54
CA GLY A 119 13.44 0.23 11.19
C GLY A 119 13.97 0.17 9.75
N THR A 120 13.66 -0.88 8.98
CA THR A 120 14.09 -1.02 7.59
C THR A 120 13.10 -0.33 6.65
N ARG A 121 13.59 0.49 5.71
CA ARG A 121 12.75 1.19 4.74
C ARG A 121 12.03 0.18 3.84
N CYS A 122 10.72 0.38 3.66
CA CYS A 122 9.87 -0.50 2.86
C CYS A 122 8.89 0.31 2.00
N ARG A 123 8.12 -0.39 1.16
CA ARG A 123 7.05 0.23 0.36
C ARG A 123 5.75 0.22 1.14
N ARG A 124 4.83 1.11 0.77
CA ARG A 124 3.45 1.11 1.28
C ARG A 124 2.75 -0.23 1.06
N LYS A 125 3.03 -0.91 -0.06
CA LYS A 125 2.46 -2.24 -0.36
C LYS A 125 2.90 -3.26 0.70
N ASP A 126 4.16 -3.25 1.10
CA ASP A 126 4.70 -4.21 2.07
C ASP A 126 4.02 -4.04 3.45
N VAL A 127 3.71 -2.81 3.86
CA VAL A 127 2.93 -2.53 5.08
C VAL A 127 1.49 -3.02 4.96
N ARG A 128 0.84 -2.79 3.82
CA ARG A 128 -0.53 -3.30 3.61
C ARG A 128 -0.57 -4.83 3.62
N ASP A 129 0.40 -5.47 2.99
CA ASP A 129 0.50 -6.92 2.91
C ASP A 129 0.76 -7.57 4.29
N LEU A 130 1.47 -6.89 5.19
CA LEU A 130 1.65 -7.32 6.59
C LEU A 130 0.31 -7.44 7.33
N PHE A 131 -0.57 -6.48 7.10
CA PHE A 131 -1.88 -6.35 7.72
C PHE A 131 -2.97 -7.18 7.03
N LEU A 132 -2.67 -7.69 5.85
CA LEU A 132 -3.65 -8.37 5.03
C LEU A 132 -3.91 -9.80 5.55
N GLY A 133 -5.16 -10.07 5.92
CA GLY A 133 -5.58 -11.34 6.51
C GLY A 133 -5.36 -11.46 8.02
N THR A 134 -4.88 -10.40 8.70
CA THR A 134 -4.86 -10.33 10.17
C THR A 134 -6.14 -9.75 10.76
N GLY A 135 -7.07 -9.29 9.90
CA GLY A 135 -8.25 -8.52 10.31
C GLY A 135 -7.93 -7.07 10.71
N LEU A 136 -6.66 -6.66 10.65
CA LEU A 136 -6.19 -5.32 11.00
C LEU A 136 -5.70 -4.61 9.74
N GLY A 137 -6.59 -4.20 8.84
CA GLY A 137 -6.31 -3.38 7.65
C GLY A 137 -6.83 -1.93 7.77
N SER A 138 -6.41 -1.03 6.86
CA SER A 138 -6.89 0.36 6.85
C SER A 138 -8.40 0.50 6.61
N ARG A 139 -9.02 -0.51 5.98
CA ARG A 139 -10.48 -0.66 5.82
C ARG A 139 -11.07 -1.74 6.73
N SER A 140 -10.33 -2.17 7.76
CA SER A 140 -10.84 -3.25 8.61
C SER A 140 -12.02 -2.80 9.46
N TYR A 141 -12.94 -3.74 9.66
CA TYR A 141 -14.04 -3.65 10.62
C TYR A 141 -13.54 -3.43 12.06
N SER A 142 -12.26 -3.69 12.33
CA SER A 142 -11.64 -3.59 13.65
C SER A 142 -11.46 -2.15 14.14
N ILE A 143 -11.56 -1.14 13.27
CA ILE A 143 -11.45 0.27 13.67
C ILE A 143 -12.79 0.97 13.41
N ILE A 144 -13.59 1.12 14.46
CA ILE A 144 -14.89 1.80 14.39
C ILE A 144 -14.70 3.30 14.65
N GLU A 145 -15.10 4.11 13.67
CA GLU A 145 -15.09 5.57 13.77
C GLU A 145 -16.47 6.13 14.08
N GLN A 146 -16.49 7.41 14.48
CA GLN A 146 -17.73 8.16 14.58
C GLN A 146 -18.45 8.18 13.23
N GLY A 147 -19.73 7.81 13.22
CA GLY A 147 -20.54 7.73 12.00
C GLY A 147 -20.43 6.40 11.24
N MET A 148 -19.40 5.59 11.49
CA MET A 148 -19.21 4.31 10.79
C MET A 148 -20.34 3.30 11.11
N ILE A 149 -20.92 3.35 12.31
CA ILE A 149 -22.06 2.50 12.67
C ILE A 149 -23.27 2.82 11.78
N SER A 150 -23.56 4.12 11.57
CA SER A 150 -24.65 4.55 10.69
C SER A 150 -24.37 4.15 9.24
N GLU A 151 -23.13 4.33 8.76
CA GLU A 151 -22.73 3.89 7.42
C GLU A 151 -22.95 2.39 7.21
N VAL A 152 -22.57 1.54 8.17
CA VAL A 152 -22.78 0.09 8.09
C VAL A 152 -24.26 -0.28 8.09
N VAL A 153 -25.10 0.44 8.84
CA VAL A 153 -26.55 0.20 8.90
C VAL A 153 -27.24 0.60 7.59
N GLU A 154 -26.78 1.67 6.95
CA GLU A 154 -27.32 2.19 5.69
C GLU A 154 -26.65 1.58 4.45
N ALA A 155 -25.58 0.79 4.64
CA ALA A 155 -24.76 0.24 3.58
C ALA A 155 -25.55 -0.70 2.66
N LYS A 156 -25.18 -0.67 1.37
CA LYS A 156 -25.74 -1.59 0.38
C LYS A 156 -25.20 -3.01 0.59
N PRO A 157 -25.91 -4.05 0.14
CA PRO A 157 -25.46 -5.44 0.27
C PRO A 157 -24.05 -5.69 -0.29
N GLU A 158 -23.66 -4.97 -1.34
CA GLU A 158 -22.33 -5.06 -1.96
C GLU A 158 -21.22 -4.53 -1.03
N GLU A 159 -21.51 -3.48 -0.25
CA GLU A 159 -20.57 -2.88 0.70
C GLU A 159 -20.42 -3.76 1.93
N ILE A 160 -21.55 -4.26 2.47
CA ILE A 160 -21.57 -5.23 3.57
C ILE A 160 -20.80 -6.51 3.21
N ARG A 161 -20.95 -7.00 1.97
CA ARG A 161 -20.19 -8.15 1.47
C ARG A 161 -18.69 -7.95 1.64
N GLY A 162 -18.16 -6.75 1.34
CA GLY A 162 -16.74 -6.45 1.53
C GLY A 162 -16.28 -6.63 2.97
N HIS A 163 -17.08 -6.20 3.94
CA HIS A 163 -16.79 -6.39 5.37
C HIS A 163 -16.82 -7.86 5.78
N LEU A 164 -17.79 -8.64 5.28
CA LEU A 164 -17.90 -10.08 5.54
C LEU A 164 -16.73 -10.86 4.94
N GLU A 165 -16.30 -10.52 3.73
CA GLU A 165 -15.15 -11.15 3.06
C GLU A 165 -13.84 -10.92 3.85
N GLU A 166 -13.66 -9.73 4.41
CA GLU A 166 -12.51 -9.39 5.26
C GLU A 166 -12.56 -10.16 6.58
N ALA A 167 -13.73 -10.23 7.22
CA ALA A 167 -13.93 -11.01 8.45
C ALA A 167 -13.70 -12.52 8.23
N ALA A 168 -14.11 -13.05 7.08
CA ALA A 168 -13.85 -14.44 6.69
C ALA A 168 -12.38 -14.70 6.27
N GLY A 169 -11.54 -13.67 6.19
CA GLY A 169 -10.13 -13.81 5.82
C GLY A 169 -9.88 -14.19 4.35
N ILE A 170 -10.91 -14.13 3.50
CA ILE A 170 -10.80 -14.54 2.09
C ILE A 170 -10.25 -13.42 1.19
N SER A 171 -10.20 -12.17 1.69
CA SER A 171 -9.65 -11.01 0.98
C SER A 171 -8.23 -11.26 0.44
N LYS A 172 -7.39 -11.99 1.18
CA LYS A 172 -6.02 -12.35 0.76
C LYS A 172 -6.00 -13.17 -0.51
N TYR A 173 -6.85 -14.18 -0.58
CA TYR A 173 -6.93 -15.06 -1.73
C TYR A 173 -7.54 -14.33 -2.92
N LYS A 174 -8.55 -13.50 -2.68
CA LYS A 174 -9.21 -12.69 -3.70
C LYS A 174 -8.26 -11.67 -4.33
N GLU A 175 -7.47 -10.96 -3.52
CA GLU A 175 -6.49 -9.99 -4.04
C GLU A 175 -5.35 -10.68 -4.80
N ARG A 176 -4.84 -11.82 -4.29
CA ARG A 176 -3.86 -12.64 -5.02
C ARG A 176 -4.39 -13.14 -6.37
N ARG A 177 -5.66 -13.58 -6.41
CA ARG A 177 -6.30 -14.02 -7.65
C ARG A 177 -6.37 -12.86 -8.65
N ARG A 178 -6.82 -11.69 -8.20
CA ARG A 178 -6.90 -10.47 -9.03
C ARG A 178 -5.54 -10.02 -9.56
N GLU A 179 -4.50 -10.06 -8.73
CA GLU A 179 -3.13 -9.72 -9.16
C GLU A 179 -2.62 -10.71 -10.22
N THR A 180 -2.91 -12.01 -10.03
CA THR A 180 -2.53 -13.07 -10.97
C THR A 180 -3.27 -12.93 -12.30
N GLU A 181 -4.59 -12.71 -12.27
CA GLU A 181 -5.42 -12.44 -13.45
C GLU A 181 -4.88 -11.25 -14.26
N ARG A 182 -4.52 -10.14 -13.60
CA ARG A 182 -3.91 -8.97 -14.25
C ARG A 182 -2.57 -9.30 -14.90
N ARG A 183 -1.71 -10.08 -14.22
CA ARG A 183 -0.41 -10.50 -14.80
C ARG A 183 -0.61 -11.35 -16.04
N ILE A 184 -1.54 -12.31 -15.99
CA ILE A 184 -1.91 -13.14 -17.14
C ILE A 184 -2.38 -12.27 -18.32
N GLN A 185 -3.24 -11.28 -18.05
CA GLN A 185 -3.70 -10.37 -19.09
C GLN A 185 -2.54 -9.59 -19.73
N HIS A 186 -1.65 -9.00 -18.93
CA HIS A 186 -0.47 -8.32 -19.45
C HIS A 186 0.45 -9.23 -20.26
N THR A 187 0.61 -10.49 -19.85
CA THR A 187 1.37 -11.47 -20.63
C THR A 187 0.73 -11.75 -21.98
N ARG A 188 -0.60 -11.86 -22.05
CA ARG A 188 -1.33 -12.03 -23.32
C ARG A 188 -1.14 -10.83 -24.24
N ASP A 189 -1.32 -9.61 -23.72
CA ASP A 189 -1.12 -8.39 -24.49
C ASP A 189 0.32 -8.29 -25.06
N ASN A 190 1.32 -8.75 -24.29
CA ASN A 190 2.71 -8.80 -24.75
C ASN A 190 2.95 -9.87 -25.83
N LEU A 191 2.29 -11.03 -25.73
CA LEU A 191 2.38 -12.08 -26.74
C LEU A 191 1.74 -11.63 -28.06
N ASP A 192 0.63 -10.91 -28.00
CA ASP A 192 -0.03 -10.37 -29.19
C ASP A 192 0.90 -9.40 -29.92
N ARG A 193 1.54 -8.47 -29.19
CA ARG A 193 2.55 -7.57 -29.76
C ARG A 193 3.75 -8.29 -30.36
N LEU A 194 4.22 -9.37 -29.73
CA LEU A 194 5.30 -10.19 -30.27
C LEU A 194 4.88 -10.92 -31.54
N SER A 195 3.62 -11.36 -31.63
CA SER A 195 3.07 -11.97 -32.84
C SER A 195 3.07 -10.97 -33.99
N ASP A 196 2.60 -9.74 -33.76
CA ASP A 196 2.59 -8.67 -34.76
C ASP A 196 4.01 -8.37 -35.28
N LEU A 197 4.97 -8.22 -34.36
CA LEU A 197 6.37 -7.97 -34.72
C LEU A 197 6.96 -9.15 -35.51
N ARG A 198 6.65 -10.39 -35.12
CA ARG A 198 7.10 -11.60 -35.82
C ARG A 198 6.58 -11.62 -37.26
N GLU A 199 5.32 -11.26 -37.48
CA GLU A 199 4.74 -11.18 -38.82
C GLU A 199 5.40 -10.11 -39.68
N GLU A 200 5.66 -8.92 -39.11
CA GLU A 200 6.35 -7.84 -39.82
C GLU A 200 7.78 -8.24 -40.22
N VAL A 201 8.56 -8.80 -39.28
CA VAL A 201 9.91 -9.32 -39.55
C VAL A 201 9.87 -10.42 -40.61
N GLY A 202 8.88 -11.32 -40.55
CA GLY A 202 8.67 -12.35 -41.56
C GLY A 202 8.46 -11.79 -42.97
N LYS A 203 7.66 -10.71 -43.10
CA LYS A 203 7.46 -10.00 -44.37
C LYS A 203 8.77 -9.38 -44.88
N HIS A 204 9.56 -8.74 -44.01
CA HIS A 204 10.87 -8.20 -44.36
C HIS A 204 11.84 -9.27 -44.83
N LEU A 205 11.89 -10.41 -44.14
CA LEU A 205 12.79 -11.52 -44.45
C LEU A 205 12.45 -12.16 -45.81
N ASN A 206 11.16 -12.29 -46.13
CA ASN A 206 10.70 -12.76 -47.45
C ASN A 206 11.08 -11.79 -48.58
N ARG A 207 10.99 -10.47 -48.35
CA ARG A 207 11.44 -9.46 -49.32
C ARG A 207 12.94 -9.57 -49.57
N LEU A 208 13.74 -9.67 -48.52
CA LEU A 208 15.21 -9.82 -48.61
C LEU A 208 15.61 -11.11 -49.32
N LYS A 209 14.94 -12.23 -49.05
CA LYS A 209 15.18 -13.51 -49.77
C LYS A 209 14.98 -13.37 -51.28
N ARG A 210 13.90 -12.69 -51.71
CA ARG A 210 13.66 -12.43 -53.15
C ARG A 210 14.74 -11.56 -53.77
N GLN A 211 15.16 -10.50 -53.08
CA GLN A 211 16.24 -9.62 -53.54
C GLN A 211 17.57 -10.35 -53.66
N ALA A 212 17.93 -11.17 -52.67
CA ALA A 212 19.15 -11.98 -52.68
C ALA A 212 19.14 -13.00 -53.83
N SER A 213 18.01 -13.68 -54.07
CA SER A 213 17.86 -14.60 -55.20
C SER A 213 18.03 -13.90 -56.56
N ALA A 214 17.43 -12.73 -56.73
CA ALA A 214 17.58 -11.94 -57.96
C ALA A 214 19.04 -11.49 -58.18
N ALA A 215 19.72 -11.02 -57.13
CA ALA A 215 21.12 -10.63 -57.19
C ALA A 215 22.05 -11.80 -57.54
N ASN A 216 21.81 -12.99 -56.96
CA ASN A 216 22.55 -14.21 -57.28
C ASN A 216 22.33 -14.65 -58.74
N ARG A 217 21.09 -14.56 -59.24
CA ARG A 217 20.77 -14.90 -60.63
C ARG A 217 21.45 -13.95 -61.62
N TYR A 218 21.44 -12.65 -61.31
CA TYR A 218 22.18 -11.65 -62.08
C TYR A 218 23.69 -11.93 -62.10
N ARG A 219 24.28 -12.27 -60.95
CA ARG A 219 25.70 -12.63 -60.85
C ARG A 219 26.07 -13.83 -61.73
N LYS A 220 25.26 -14.90 -61.72
CA LYS A 220 25.46 -16.08 -62.59
C LYS A 220 25.41 -15.73 -64.06
N LEU A 221 24.34 -15.05 -64.50
CA LEU A 221 24.18 -14.64 -65.90
C LEU A 221 25.30 -13.71 -66.38
N LYS A 222 25.84 -12.86 -65.49
CA LYS A 222 26.98 -12.00 -65.79
C LYS A 222 28.30 -12.77 -65.93
N GLN A 223 28.46 -13.89 -65.22
CA GLN A 223 29.60 -14.79 -65.38
C GLN A 223 29.52 -15.59 -66.69
N GLU A 224 28.34 -16.07 -67.07
CA GLU A 224 28.13 -16.82 -68.32
C GLU A 224 28.30 -15.96 -69.59
N LYS A 225 28.16 -14.63 -69.48
CA LYS A 225 28.38 -13.68 -70.58
C LYS A 225 29.84 -13.31 -70.83
N ARG A 226 30.77 -13.78 -70.01
CA ARG A 226 32.21 -13.51 -70.11
C ARG A 226 32.93 -14.72 -70.67
#